data_AF-A0A9X7UXV6-F1
#
_entry.id   AF-A0A9X7UXV6-F1
#
_cell.length_a   1.000
_cell.length_b   1.000
_cell.length_c   1.000
_cell.angle_alpha   90.00
_cell.angle_beta   90.00
_cell.angle_gamma   90.00
#
_symmetry.space_group_name_H-M   'P 1'
#
loop_
_entity.id
_entity.type
_entity.pdbx_description
1 polymer ?
#
loop_
_entity_poly.entity_id
_entity_poly.type
_entity_poly.pdbx_seq_one_letter_code
_entity_poly.pdbx_strand_id
1 'polypeptide(L)'
;MSERLNDHIQLLYRVQERLTNAQPQAGGLISDEILHQLAQVIDLLQEHSDSAYARGGDWLVHIFTHVPQLTPAIDRDLLWFFGGECLHFLTDEEISLFQQLDELEEENRQRGAVFDRQVAKQLLQAGGSGFNA
;
A
#
# COMPACT_ATOMS: atom_id res chain seq x y z
N MET A 1 -2.02 11.29 15.89
CA MET A 1 -2.21 10.38 14.74
C MET A 1 -1.44 10.93 13.57
N SER A 2 -0.51 10.16 13.01
CA SER A 2 0.26 10.58 11.84
C SER A 2 -0.66 10.62 10.62
N GLU A 3 -0.71 11.73 9.88
CA GLU A 3 -1.50 11.88 8.64
C GLU A 3 -1.28 10.71 7.67
N ARG A 4 -0.04 10.23 7.58
CA ARG A 4 0.33 9.04 6.81
C ARG A 4 -0.47 7.81 7.23
N LEU A 5 -0.54 7.47 8.52
CA LEU A 5 -1.25 6.27 8.97
C LEU A 5 -2.74 6.33 8.58
N ASN A 6 -3.37 7.49 8.72
CA ASN A 6 -4.77 7.67 8.38
C ASN A 6 -5.01 7.48 6.86
N ASP A 7 -4.11 8.00 6.02
CA ASP A 7 -4.16 7.78 4.57
C ASP A 7 -4.08 6.29 4.20
N HIS A 8 -3.16 5.55 4.82
CA HIS A 8 -2.99 4.11 4.58
C HIS A 8 -4.20 3.30 5.05
N ILE A 9 -4.79 3.67 6.20
CA ILE A 9 -6.05 3.06 6.67
C ILE A 9 -7.18 3.31 5.67
N GLN A 10 -7.30 4.52 5.12
CA GLN A 10 -8.30 4.83 4.08
C GLN A 10 -8.06 4.03 2.79
N LEU A 11 -6.80 3.80 2.40
CA LEU A 11 -6.46 2.92 1.28
C LEU A 11 -6.93 1.48 1.54
N LEU A 12 -6.68 0.94 2.73
CA LEU A 12 -7.12 -0.41 3.11
C LEU A 12 -8.65 -0.55 3.09
N TYR A 13 -9.39 0.43 3.59
CA TYR A 13 -10.86 0.44 3.49
C TYR A 13 -11.34 0.45 2.03
N ARG A 14 -10.71 1.24 1.16
CA ARG A 14 -11.04 1.22 -0.28
C ARG A 14 -10.76 -0.13 -0.92
N VAL A 15 -9.65 -0.77 -0.57
CA VAL A 15 -9.34 -2.12 -1.04
C VAL A 15 -10.42 -3.09 -0.55
N GLN A 16 -10.77 -3.05 0.73
CA GLN A 16 -11.81 -3.90 1.31
C GLN A 16 -13.13 -3.75 0.59
N GLU A 17 -13.59 -2.51 0.37
CA GLU A 17 -14.84 -2.24 -0.32
C GLU A 17 -14.82 -2.77 -1.76
N ARG A 18 -13.71 -2.58 -2.49
CA ARG A 18 -13.54 -3.13 -3.84
C ARG A 18 -13.59 -4.64 -3.85
N LEU A 19 -12.92 -5.29 -2.90
CA LEU A 19 -12.92 -6.74 -2.76
C LEU A 19 -14.31 -7.28 -2.44
N THR A 20 -15.02 -6.68 -1.49
CA THR A 20 -16.39 -7.06 -1.11
C THR A 20 -17.35 -6.92 -2.30
N ASN A 21 -17.25 -5.83 -3.07
CA ASN A 21 -18.07 -5.65 -4.27
C ASN A 21 -17.71 -6.63 -5.39
N ALA A 22 -16.43 -7.02 -5.50
CA ALA A 22 -15.96 -7.98 -6.48
C ALA A 22 -16.21 -9.44 -6.04
N GLN A 23 -16.36 -9.73 -4.74
CA GLN A 23 -16.53 -11.07 -4.18
C GLN A 23 -17.63 -11.92 -4.84
N PRO A 24 -18.85 -11.41 -5.12
CA PRO A 24 -19.87 -12.20 -5.83
C PRO A 24 -19.49 -12.49 -7.29
N GLN A 25 -18.68 -11.65 -7.91
CA GLN A 25 -18.25 -11.79 -9.31
C GLN A 25 -16.99 -12.65 -9.43
N ALA A 26 -16.20 -12.74 -8.35
CA ALA A 26 -14.93 -13.44 -8.30
C ALA A 26 -15.08 -14.97 -8.13
N GLY A 27 -16.29 -15.52 -8.16
CA GLY A 27 -16.52 -16.97 -8.22
C GLY A 27 -15.88 -17.79 -7.09
N GLY A 28 -15.73 -17.20 -5.89
CA GLY A 28 -15.10 -17.84 -4.73
C GLY A 28 -13.58 -17.63 -4.61
N LEU A 29 -12.96 -16.81 -5.47
CA LEU A 29 -11.56 -16.40 -5.32
C LEU A 29 -11.33 -15.51 -4.09
N ILE A 30 -12.32 -14.68 -3.76
CA ILE A 30 -12.31 -13.81 -2.57
C ILE A 30 -13.13 -14.52 -1.49
N SER A 31 -12.43 -15.15 -0.56
CA SER A 31 -13.06 -15.80 0.60
C SER A 31 -13.41 -14.77 1.68
N ASP A 32 -14.44 -15.07 2.46
CA ASP A 32 -14.81 -14.28 3.65
C ASP A 32 -13.62 -14.10 4.62
N GLU A 33 -12.78 -15.13 4.76
CA GLU A 33 -11.58 -15.07 5.58
C GLU A 33 -10.61 -13.95 5.15
N ILE A 34 -10.42 -13.73 3.85
CA ILE A 34 -9.54 -12.66 3.34
C ILE A 34 -10.08 -11.28 3.75
N LEU A 35 -11.40 -11.09 3.65
CA LEU A 35 -12.07 -9.86 4.02
C LEU A 35 -12.01 -9.63 5.53
N HIS A 36 -12.20 -10.68 6.32
CA HIS A 36 -12.06 -10.64 7.78
C HIS A 36 -10.62 -10.35 8.22
N GLN A 37 -9.61 -10.95 7.59
CA GLN A 37 -8.21 -10.65 7.87
C GLN A 37 -7.89 -9.18 7.59
N LEU A 38 -8.35 -8.64 6.45
CA LEU A 38 -8.18 -7.23 6.12
C LEU A 38 -8.87 -6.32 7.15
N ALA A 39 -10.09 -6.65 7.57
CA ALA A 39 -10.81 -5.90 8.59
C ALA A 39 -10.02 -5.87 9.92
N GLN A 40 -9.48 -7.01 10.35
CA GLN A 40 -8.66 -7.10 11.56
C GLN A 40 -7.39 -6.26 11.47
N VAL A 41 -6.70 -6.26 10.32
CA VAL A 41 -5.51 -5.43 10.11
C VAL A 41 -5.84 -3.94 10.27
N ILE A 42 -6.98 -3.50 9.71
CA ILE A 42 -7.43 -2.11 9.82
C ILE A 42 -7.72 -1.73 11.28
N ASP A 43 -8.43 -2.60 12.01
CA ASP A 43 -8.75 -2.41 13.42
C ASP A 43 -7.47 -2.31 14.27
N LEU A 44 -6.54 -3.24 14.09
CA LEU A 44 -5.23 -3.23 14.77
C LEU A 44 -4.41 -1.97 14.45
N LEU A 45 -4.46 -1.48 13.21
CA LEU A 45 -3.81 -0.22 12.83
C LEU A 45 -4.46 1.00 13.50
N GLN A 46 -5.77 1.00 13.67
CA GLN A 46 -6.49 2.04 14.42
C GLN A 46 -6.14 2.01 15.91
N GLU A 47 -5.96 0.81 16.47
CA GLU A 47 -5.51 0.63 17.86
C GLU A 47 -4.02 0.93 18.06
N HIS A 48 -3.28 1.28 16.99
CA HIS A 48 -1.83 1.50 17.03
C HIS A 48 -1.05 0.30 17.58
N SER A 49 -1.55 -0.91 17.36
CA SER A 49 -0.90 -2.14 17.82
C SER A 49 0.32 -2.47 16.97
N ASP A 50 1.46 -2.82 17.58
CA ASP A 50 2.64 -3.30 16.86
C ASP A 50 2.35 -4.58 16.05
N SER A 51 1.40 -5.40 16.52
CA SER A 51 0.94 -6.60 15.82
C SER A 51 0.25 -6.29 14.49
N ALA A 52 -0.21 -5.05 14.27
CA ALA A 52 -0.85 -4.63 13.03
C ALA A 52 0.10 -4.74 11.83
N TYR A 53 1.37 -4.37 12.02
CA TYR A 53 2.38 -4.44 10.97
C TYR A 53 2.69 -5.90 10.58
N ALA A 54 2.83 -6.77 11.58
CA ALA A 54 3.04 -8.19 11.35
C ALA A 54 1.83 -8.84 10.65
N ARG A 55 0.60 -8.52 11.09
CA ARG A 55 -0.62 -9.08 10.52
C ARG A 55 -0.91 -8.55 9.12
N GLY A 56 -0.68 -7.27 8.88
CA GLY A 56 -0.83 -6.66 7.57
C GLY A 56 0.18 -7.18 6.57
N GLY A 57 1.43 -7.38 6.99
CA GLY A 57 2.46 -8.01 6.16
C GLY A 57 2.09 -9.46 5.78
N ASP A 58 1.67 -10.28 6.74
CA ASP A 58 1.22 -11.65 6.49
C ASP A 58 0.03 -11.71 5.52
N TRP A 59 -0.96 -10.82 5.72
CA TRP A 59 -2.11 -10.70 4.82
C TRP A 59 -1.67 -10.31 3.40
N LEU A 60 -0.78 -9.32 3.25
CA LEU A 60 -0.27 -8.89 1.94
C LEU A 60 0.47 -10.03 1.24
N VAL A 61 1.40 -10.69 1.92
CA VAL A 61 2.14 -11.84 1.39
C VAL A 61 1.16 -12.94 0.95
N HIS A 62 0.14 -13.23 1.77
CA HIS A 62 -0.89 -14.20 1.45
C HIS A 62 -1.65 -13.83 0.16
N ILE A 63 -2.05 -12.56 0.00
CA ILE A 63 -2.75 -12.13 -1.22
C ILE A 63 -1.87 -12.25 -2.45
N PHE A 64 -0.61 -11.81 -2.40
CA PHE A 64 0.29 -11.86 -3.54
C PHE A 64 0.64 -13.29 -3.96
N THR A 65 0.65 -14.24 -3.02
CA THR A 65 1.00 -15.64 -3.26
C THR A 65 -0.21 -16.50 -3.66
N HIS A 66 -1.34 -16.35 -2.96
CA HIS A 66 -2.52 -17.20 -3.16
C HIS A 66 -3.55 -16.58 -4.08
N VAL A 67 -3.65 -15.24 -4.13
CA VAL A 67 -4.68 -14.53 -4.90
C VAL A 67 -4.06 -13.39 -5.72
N PRO A 68 -3.12 -13.68 -6.64
CA PRO A 68 -2.42 -12.65 -7.43
C PRO A 68 -3.36 -11.81 -8.31
N GLN A 69 -4.59 -12.26 -8.51
CA GLN A 69 -5.64 -11.50 -9.18
C GLN A 69 -6.06 -10.23 -8.40
N LEU A 70 -5.82 -10.21 -7.08
CA LEU A 70 -6.08 -9.06 -6.22
C LEU A 70 -4.87 -8.13 -6.08
N THR A 71 -3.67 -8.56 -6.50
CA THR A 71 -2.46 -7.72 -6.54
C THR A 71 -2.70 -6.35 -7.18
N PRO A 72 -3.36 -6.20 -8.36
CA PRO A 72 -3.62 -4.88 -8.93
C PRO A 72 -4.68 -4.05 -8.16
N ALA A 73 -5.42 -4.66 -7.24
CA ALA A 73 -6.32 -3.94 -6.35
C ALA A 73 -5.60 -3.32 -5.15
N ILE A 74 -4.43 -3.86 -4.78
CA ILE A 74 -3.62 -3.41 -3.64
C ILE A 74 -2.68 -2.30 -4.08
N ASP A 75 -2.67 -1.19 -3.34
CA ASP A 75 -1.74 -0.09 -3.62
C ASP A 75 -0.33 -0.43 -3.15
N ARG A 76 0.67 -0.07 -3.97
CA ARG A 76 2.07 -0.33 -3.67
C ARG A 76 2.60 0.55 -2.54
N ASP A 77 1.95 1.68 -2.24
CA ASP A 77 2.25 2.43 -1.01
C ASP A 77 2.08 1.57 0.24
N LEU A 78 1.13 0.61 0.24
CA LEU A 78 0.96 -0.33 1.36
C LEU A 78 2.18 -1.24 1.50
N LEU A 79 2.73 -1.77 0.40
CA LEU A 79 3.94 -2.61 0.45
C LEU A 79 5.12 -1.85 1.06
N TRP A 80 5.30 -0.59 0.67
CA TRP A 80 6.30 0.29 1.25
C TRP A 80 6.04 0.60 2.73
N PHE A 81 4.77 0.81 3.10
CA PHE A 81 4.35 1.12 4.47
C PHE A 81 4.56 -0.02 5.46
N PHE A 82 4.16 -1.24 5.09
CA PHE A 82 4.36 -2.41 5.93
C PHE A 82 5.82 -2.86 5.93
N GLY A 83 6.54 -2.66 4.82
CA GLY A 83 7.96 -2.98 4.73
C GLY A 83 8.26 -4.48 4.84
N GLY A 84 9.51 -4.80 5.15
CA GLY A 84 9.97 -6.19 5.38
C GLY A 84 9.77 -7.08 4.15
N GLU A 85 9.08 -8.21 4.33
CA GLU A 85 8.77 -9.19 3.27
C GLU A 85 7.96 -8.56 2.11
N CYS A 86 7.18 -7.52 2.39
CA CYS A 86 6.36 -6.85 1.36
C CYS A 86 7.22 -6.10 0.33
N LEU A 87 8.41 -5.64 0.71
CA LEU A 87 9.34 -4.94 -0.18
C LEU A 87 9.88 -5.87 -1.27
N HIS A 88 9.89 -7.19 -1.04
CA HIS A 88 10.34 -8.16 -2.04
C HIS A 88 9.40 -8.23 -3.26
N PHE A 89 8.17 -7.75 -3.14
CA PHE A 89 7.23 -7.65 -4.26
C PHE A 89 7.39 -6.35 -5.06
N LEU A 90 8.19 -5.39 -4.57
CA LEU A 90 8.52 -4.16 -5.29
C LEU A 90 9.75 -4.39 -6.16
N THR A 91 9.75 -3.79 -7.35
CA THR A 91 10.94 -3.76 -8.20
C THR A 91 11.96 -2.74 -7.66
N ASP A 92 13.23 -2.89 -8.07
CA ASP A 92 14.31 -1.96 -7.67
C ASP A 92 13.98 -0.50 -8.06
N GLU A 93 13.37 -0.30 -9.24
CA GLU A 93 12.90 1.00 -9.70
C GLU A 93 11.86 1.61 -8.76
N GLU A 94 10.93 0.79 -8.24
CA GLU A 94 9.90 1.25 -7.31
C GLU A 94 10.47 1.55 -5.93
N ILE A 95 11.38 0.72 -5.45
CA ILE A 95 12.11 1.00 -4.21
C ILE A 95 12.84 2.33 -4.32
N SER A 96 13.55 2.57 -5.43
CA SER A 96 14.25 3.83 -5.69
C SER A 96 13.29 5.02 -5.78
N LEU A 97 12.12 4.83 -6.42
CA LEU A 97 11.06 5.84 -6.49
C LEU A 97 10.57 6.23 -5.10
N PHE A 98 10.24 5.24 -4.26
CA PHE A 98 9.74 5.48 -2.90
C PHE A 98 10.80 6.09 -1.99
N GLN A 99 12.06 5.68 -2.12
CA GLN A 99 13.19 6.30 -1.41
C GLN A 99 13.31 7.79 -1.76
N GLN A 100 13.37 8.13 -3.05
CA GLN A 100 13.40 9.53 -3.49
C GLN A 100 12.17 10.32 -3.03
N LEU A 101 11.00 9.68 -3.01
CA LEU A 101 9.77 10.31 -2.54
C LEU A 101 9.87 10.71 -1.06
N ASP A 102 10.41 9.83 -0.23
CA ASP A 102 10.59 10.07 1.20
C ASP A 102 11.69 11.10 1.46
N GLU A 103 12.77 11.09 0.68
CA GLU A 103 13.81 12.12 0.68
C GLU A 103 13.23 13.50 0.34
N LEU A 104 12.46 13.61 -0.75
CA LEU A 104 11.78 14.85 -1.12
C LEU A 104 10.79 15.32 -0.04
N GLU A 105 10.06 14.40 0.57
CA GLU A 105 9.14 14.71 1.68
C GLU A 105 9.89 15.30 2.87
N GLU A 106 11.01 14.68 3.28
CA GLU A 106 11.88 15.17 4.33
C GLU A 106 12.48 16.53 3.99
N GLU A 107 13.04 16.70 2.79
CA GLU A 107 13.62 17.98 2.35
C GLU A 107 12.60 19.12 2.37
N ASN A 108 11.39 18.87 1.87
CA ASN A 108 10.33 19.88 1.89
C ASN A 108 9.84 20.16 3.31
N ARG A 109 9.73 19.12 4.15
CA ARG A 109 9.39 19.28 5.57
C ARG A 109 10.41 20.13 6.31
N GLN A 110 11.70 19.90 6.07
CA GLN A 110 12.81 20.67 6.64
C GLN A 110 12.80 22.12 6.15
N ARG A 111 12.41 22.35 4.89
CA ARG A 111 12.27 23.68 4.30
C ARG A 111 10.95 24.38 4.65
N GLY A 112 10.00 23.67 5.27
CA GLY A 112 8.66 24.18 5.59
C GLY A 112 7.81 24.44 4.34
N ALA A 113 8.09 23.77 3.23
CA ALA A 113 7.33 23.88 1.99
C ALA A 113 6.16 22.88 1.97
N VAL A 114 5.08 23.24 1.28
CA VAL A 114 3.97 22.32 1.02
C VAL A 114 4.47 21.21 0.10
N PHE A 115 4.33 19.96 0.52
CA PHE A 115 4.74 18.79 -0.25
C PHE A 115 3.55 17.90 -0.56
N ASP A 116 3.21 17.81 -1.84
CA ASP A 116 2.22 16.87 -2.35
C ASP A 116 2.89 15.57 -2.76
N ARG A 117 2.88 14.57 -1.86
CA ARG A 117 3.44 13.23 -2.09
C ARG A 117 2.90 12.56 -3.35
N GLN A 118 1.60 12.70 -3.62
CA GLN A 118 0.99 12.15 -4.84
C GLN A 118 1.53 12.81 -6.11
N VAL A 119 1.65 14.14 -6.12
CA VAL A 119 2.19 14.89 -7.27
C VAL A 119 3.65 14.57 -7.49
N ALA A 120 4.46 14.53 -6.43
CA ALA A 120 5.87 14.13 -6.51
C ALA A 120 6.02 12.72 -7.08
N LYS A 121 5.17 11.77 -6.66
CA LYS A 121 5.18 10.39 -7.18
C LYS A 121 4.88 10.36 -8.66
N GLN A 122 3.86 11.09 -9.11
CA GLN A 122 3.53 11.19 -10.54
C GLN A 122 4.67 11.83 -11.35
N LEU A 123 5.34 12.85 -10.82
CA LEU A 123 6.48 13.49 -11.49
C LEU A 123 7.67 12.54 -11.61
N LEU A 124 8.02 11.81 -10.54
CA LEU A 124 9.09 10.82 -10.57
C LEU A 124 8.77 9.66 -11.52
N GLN A 125 7.53 9.18 -11.53
CA GLN A 125 7.07 8.15 -12.47
C GLN A 125 7.08 8.64 -13.93
N ALA A 126 6.68 9.89 -14.17
CA ALA A 126 6.71 10.51 -15.50
C ALA A 126 8.15 10.75 -15.98
N GLY A 127 9.06 11.12 -15.07
CA GLY A 127 10.49 11.30 -15.36
C GLY A 127 11.24 9.99 -15.65
N GLY A 128 10.83 8.87 -15.05
CA GLY A 128 11.35 7.53 -15.35
C GLY A 128 10.79 6.90 -16.62
N SER A 129 9.60 7.33 -17.08
CA SER A 129 8.90 6.77 -18.24
C SER A 129 9.45 7.23 -19.60
N GLY A 130 10.68 7.76 -19.66
CA GLY A 130 11.37 8.17 -20.88
C GLY A 130 11.86 7.04 -21.79
N PHE A 131 11.51 5.77 -21.52
CA PHE A 131 11.91 4.63 -22.36
C PHE A 131 10.71 3.69 -22.63
N ASN A 132 9.82 4.11 -23.53
CA ASN A 132 9.09 3.20 -24.40
C ASN A 132 8.74 3.95 -25.70
N ALA A 133 9.61 3.76 -26.68
CA ALA A 133 9.36 4.07 -28.09
C ALA A 133 9.08 2.76 -28.83
#